data_AF-A0A7X8YIS9-F1
#
_entry.id   AF-A0A7X8YIS9-F1
#
_cell.length_a   1.000
_cell.length_b   1.000
_cell.length_c   1.000
_cell.angle_alpha   90.00
_cell.angle_beta   90.00
_cell.angle_gamma   90.00
#
_symmetry.space_group_name_H-M   'P 1'
#
loop_
_entity.id
_entity.type
_entity.pdbx_description
1 polymer ?
#
loop_
_entity_poly.entity_id
_entity_poly.type
_entity_poly.pdbx_seq_one_letter_code
_entity_poly.pdbx_strand_id
1 'polypeptide(L)'
;MNFRDPELILEKRFRGGKCSYYQVASISRDEIALKDIVQGGQFVFMRRNLEAHIQNGVLKQITKADVPSALFVEPVSKKAKARQSARQLDDEREMERRYQYVRAVLDEVPAYTQKRLEPWLIDATGRFDDPSPPCWRTVSRWVSIFIESGWKKNSLRPGHTNKGNRAVRVDPIVIKLLEEVVKEHCLASARINYTKAHKDFVSRLEKINDKRVKDGLTALKPTSYGTTVNRFKN
;
A
#
# COMPACT_ATOMS: atom_id res chain seq x y z
N MET A 1 7.94 -38.98 18.58
CA MET A 1 8.43 -38.16 17.45
C MET A 1 8.93 -36.81 17.93
N ASN A 2 9.96 -36.19 17.34
CA ASN A 2 10.46 -34.89 17.79
C ASN A 2 9.83 -33.70 17.03
N PHE A 3 8.65 -33.26 17.47
CA PHE A 3 7.98 -32.09 16.87
C PHE A 3 8.64 -30.75 17.18
N ARG A 4 9.64 -30.71 18.06
CA ARG A 4 10.40 -29.49 18.39
C ARG A 4 11.51 -29.19 17.39
N ASP A 5 11.75 -30.08 16.43
CA ASP A 5 12.72 -29.84 15.37
C ASP A 5 12.23 -28.70 14.44
N PRO A 6 12.93 -27.56 14.39
CA PRO A 6 12.52 -26.42 13.55
C PRO A 6 12.61 -26.72 12.04
N GLU A 7 13.38 -27.74 11.65
CA GLU A 7 13.57 -28.15 10.25
C GLU A 7 12.52 -29.18 9.79
N LEU A 8 11.69 -29.67 10.71
CA LEU A 8 10.62 -30.63 10.41
C LEU A 8 9.48 -29.96 9.64
N ILE A 9 9.20 -30.49 8.44
CA ILE A 9 8.03 -30.13 7.64
C ILE A 9 7.22 -31.39 7.34
N LEU A 10 5.90 -31.25 7.42
CA LEU A 10 4.96 -32.32 7.07
C LEU A 10 4.34 -32.03 5.70
N GLU A 11 4.54 -32.93 4.75
CA GLU A 11 3.93 -32.91 3.42
C GLU A 11 2.64 -33.74 3.43
N LYS A 12 1.55 -33.16 2.92
CA LYS A 12 0.32 -33.88 2.58
C LYS A 12 0.09 -33.81 1.08
N ARG A 13 0.01 -34.98 0.45
CA ARG A 13 -0.32 -35.09 -0.98
C ARG A 13 -1.81 -35.32 -1.18
N PHE A 14 -2.43 -34.54 -2.05
CA PHE A 14 -3.83 -34.67 -2.43
C PHE A 14 -3.98 -35.36 -3.78
N ARG A 15 -5.18 -35.90 -4.02
CA ARG A 15 -5.55 -36.44 -5.33
C ARG A 15 -5.48 -35.30 -6.37
N GLY A 16 -4.78 -35.54 -7.48
CA GLY A 16 -4.52 -34.52 -8.50
C GLY A 16 -3.15 -33.82 -8.40
N GLY A 17 -2.19 -34.39 -7.67
CA GLY A 17 -0.77 -33.95 -7.68
C GLY A 17 -0.48 -32.67 -6.88
N LYS A 18 -1.45 -32.14 -6.15
CA LYS A 18 -1.26 -30.98 -5.27
C LYS A 18 -0.66 -31.42 -3.93
N CYS A 19 0.27 -30.64 -3.40
CA CYS A 19 0.85 -30.85 -2.07
C CYS A 19 0.58 -29.64 -1.16
N SER A 20 0.27 -29.89 0.11
CA SER A 20 0.36 -28.89 1.17
C SER A 20 1.53 -29.22 2.08
N TYR A 21 2.15 -28.17 2.62
CA TYR A 21 3.30 -28.27 3.51
C TYR A 21 2.94 -27.60 4.83
N TYR A 22 3.24 -28.28 5.93
CA TYR A 22 2.89 -27.83 7.27
C TYR A 22 4.13 -27.75 8.15
N GLN A 23 4.26 -26.64 8.88
CA GLN A 23 5.29 -26.46 9.90
C GLN A 23 4.65 -26.48 11.28
N VAL A 24 5.37 -27.01 12.27
CA VAL A 24 4.92 -26.95 13.67
C VAL A 24 4.98 -25.50 14.16
N ALA A 25 3.84 -24.97 14.58
CA ALA A 25 3.69 -23.59 15.06
C ALA A 25 3.77 -23.50 16.59
N SER A 26 3.13 -24.44 17.30
CA SER A 26 3.21 -24.54 18.74
C SER A 26 2.94 -25.97 19.21
N ILE A 27 3.44 -26.28 20.41
CA ILE A 27 3.35 -27.61 21.00
C ILE A 27 2.92 -27.46 22.45
N SER A 28 1.82 -28.11 22.81
CA SER A 28 1.38 -28.26 24.20
C SER A 28 1.65 -29.69 24.70
N ARG A 29 1.10 -30.06 25.86
CA ARG A 29 1.25 -31.43 26.40
C ARG A 29 0.63 -32.46 25.46
N ASP A 30 -0.60 -32.19 25.00
CA ASP A 30 -1.41 -33.14 24.24
C ASP A 30 -1.75 -32.69 22.81
N GLU A 31 -1.49 -31.43 22.47
CA GLU A 31 -1.83 -30.85 21.17
C GLU A 31 -0.62 -30.29 20.44
N ILE A 32 -0.71 -30.29 19.12
CA ILE A 32 0.27 -29.74 18.20
C ILE A 32 -0.48 -28.84 17.22
N ALA A 33 -0.08 -27.58 17.16
CA ALA A 33 -0.57 -26.65 16.15
C ALA A 33 0.37 -26.69 14.94
N LEU A 34 -0.22 -26.87 13.76
CA LEU A 34 0.45 -26.82 12.47
C LEU A 34 0.02 -25.57 11.72
N LYS A 35 0.97 -24.92 11.05
CA LYS A 35 0.75 -23.81 10.13
C LYS A 35 0.96 -24.30 8.70
N ASP A 36 -0.03 -24.12 7.84
CA ASP A 36 0.08 -24.36 6.40
C ASP A 36 0.97 -23.27 5.79
N ILE A 37 2.05 -23.70 5.14
CA ILE A 37 3.02 -22.81 4.50
C ILE A 37 2.43 -22.19 3.23
N VAL A 38 1.54 -22.91 2.52
CA VAL A 38 0.96 -22.50 1.24
C VAL A 38 -0.24 -21.57 1.44
N GLN A 39 -1.14 -21.92 2.35
CA GLN A 39 -2.43 -21.22 2.53
C GLN A 39 -2.48 -20.34 3.78
N GLY A 40 -1.48 -20.42 4.67
CA GLY A 40 -1.41 -19.64 5.91
C GLY A 40 -2.41 -20.06 7.00
N GLY A 41 -3.20 -21.12 6.77
CA GLY A 41 -4.13 -21.67 7.74
C GLY A 41 -3.42 -22.28 8.96
N GLN A 42 -4.11 -22.31 10.09
CA GLN A 42 -3.64 -22.98 11.31
C GLN A 42 -4.58 -24.12 11.67
N PHE A 43 -4.00 -25.25 12.03
CA PHE A 43 -4.72 -26.47 12.38
C PHE A 43 -4.18 -27.02 13.69
N VAL A 44 -5.05 -27.36 14.63
CA VAL A 44 -4.65 -27.96 15.90
C VAL A 44 -5.06 -29.43 15.90
N PHE A 45 -4.11 -30.31 16.22
CA PHE A 45 -4.33 -31.73 16.31
C PHE A 45 -3.89 -32.27 17.68
N MET A 46 -4.62 -33.25 18.18
CA MET A 46 -4.11 -34.09 19.27
C MET A 46 -2.85 -34.82 18.80
N ARG A 47 -1.79 -34.84 19.62
CA ARG A 47 -0.49 -35.44 19.30
C ARG A 47 -0.64 -36.86 18.78
N ARG A 48 -1.44 -37.68 19.47
CA ARG A 48 -1.71 -39.08 19.09
C ARG A 48 -2.28 -39.22 17.68
N ASN A 49 -3.16 -38.29 17.27
CA ASN A 49 -3.79 -38.34 15.96
C ASN A 49 -2.79 -37.92 14.87
N LEU A 50 -1.96 -36.93 15.17
CA LEU A 50 -0.94 -36.46 14.25
C LEU A 50 0.14 -37.53 14.02
N GLU A 51 0.60 -38.17 15.09
CA GLU A 51 1.54 -39.30 15.01
C GLU A 51 0.95 -40.47 14.22
N ALA A 52 -0.33 -40.81 14.44
CA ALA A 52 -1.03 -41.84 13.66
C ALA A 52 -1.12 -41.48 12.17
N HIS A 53 -1.39 -40.22 11.82
CA HIS A 53 -1.40 -39.78 10.41
C HIS A 53 -0.04 -39.90 9.73
N ILE A 54 1.04 -39.73 10.48
CA ILE A 54 2.40 -39.88 9.96
C ILE A 54 2.75 -41.36 9.80
N GLN A 55 2.43 -42.18 10.81
CA GLN A 55 2.65 -43.64 10.76
C GLN A 55 1.85 -44.31 9.63
N ASN A 56 0.61 -43.87 9.41
CA ASN A 56 -0.25 -44.38 8.35
C ASN A 56 0.08 -43.79 6.97
N GLY A 57 1.14 -42.98 6.83
CA GLY A 57 1.60 -42.43 5.56
C GLY A 57 0.71 -41.32 4.97
N VAL A 58 -0.26 -40.81 5.72
CA VAL A 58 -1.12 -39.68 5.31
C VAL A 58 -0.31 -38.37 5.29
N LEU A 59 0.63 -38.23 6.22
CA LEU A 59 1.57 -37.12 6.30
C LEU A 59 2.99 -37.67 6.16
N LYS A 60 3.75 -37.14 5.21
CA LYS A 60 5.15 -37.50 5.01
C LYS A 60 6.05 -36.46 5.67
N GLN A 61 7.11 -36.92 6.32
CA GLN A 61 8.13 -36.04 6.87
C GLN A 61 9.12 -35.66 5.78
N ILE A 62 9.42 -34.38 5.67
CA ILE A 62 10.45 -33.83 4.79
C ILE A 62 11.22 -32.74 5.54
N THR A 63 12.38 -32.38 5.01
CA THR A 63 13.18 -31.28 5.58
C THR A 63 12.88 -29.97 4.85
N LYS A 64 13.19 -28.84 5.51
CA LYS A 64 13.07 -27.51 4.91
C LYS A 64 13.85 -27.33 3.60
N ALA A 65 14.95 -28.06 3.43
CA ALA A 65 15.75 -28.05 2.20
C ALA A 65 15.02 -28.69 1.00
N ASP A 66 14.08 -29.60 1.26
CA ASP A 66 13.33 -30.34 0.23
C ASP A 66 12.04 -29.61 -0.21
N VAL A 67 11.72 -28.47 0.42
CA VAL A 67 10.55 -27.66 0.07
C VAL A 67 10.92 -26.67 -1.04
N PRO A 68 10.14 -26.60 -2.14
CA PRO A 68 10.39 -25.62 -3.20
C PRO A 68 10.45 -24.19 -2.65
N SER A 69 11.57 -23.50 -2.86
CA SER A 69 11.82 -22.13 -2.37
C SER A 69 10.73 -21.12 -2.77
N ALA A 70 9.96 -21.41 -3.82
CA ALA A 70 8.82 -20.63 -4.29
C ALA A 70 7.65 -20.53 -3.28
N LEU A 71 7.59 -21.41 -2.26
CA LEU A 71 6.53 -21.42 -1.24
C LEU A 71 6.80 -20.50 -0.06
N PHE A 72 8.02 -19.97 0.09
CA PHE A 72 8.38 -18.99 1.13
C PHE A 72 8.19 -17.54 0.67
N VAL A 73 7.67 -17.31 -0.54
CA VAL A 73 7.20 -15.99 -0.95
C VAL A 73 5.85 -15.81 -0.28
N GLU A 74 5.84 -15.16 0.89
CA GLU A 74 4.58 -14.74 1.52
C GLU A 74 3.74 -14.02 0.46
N PRO A 75 2.60 -14.59 0.00
CA PRO A 75 1.67 -13.79 -0.76
C PRO A 75 1.18 -12.75 0.24
N VAL A 76 1.53 -11.48 0.00
CA VAL A 76 1.19 -10.33 0.84
C VAL A 76 -0.24 -10.55 1.32
N SER A 77 -0.38 -10.93 2.60
CA SER A 77 -1.68 -11.16 3.19
C SER A 77 -2.54 -9.97 2.80
N LYS A 78 -3.70 -10.20 2.18
CA LYS A 78 -4.65 -9.12 1.93
C LYS A 78 -4.85 -8.48 3.29
N LYS A 79 -4.23 -7.31 3.52
CA LYS A 79 -4.32 -6.60 4.80
C LYS A 79 -5.79 -6.61 5.17
N ALA A 80 -6.12 -7.22 6.31
CA ALA A 80 -7.41 -6.98 6.95
C ALA A 80 -7.63 -5.47 6.87
N LYS A 81 -8.75 -5.02 6.28
CA LYS A 81 -9.00 -3.59 6.00
C LYS A 81 -8.55 -2.82 7.23
N ALA A 82 -7.48 -2.04 7.09
CA ALA A 82 -6.97 -1.25 8.19
C ALA A 82 -8.16 -0.45 8.73
N ARG A 83 -8.38 -0.50 10.06
CA ARG A 83 -9.44 0.26 10.72
C ARG A 83 -9.37 1.68 10.16
N GLN A 84 -10.45 2.13 9.51
CA GLN A 84 -10.45 3.43 8.85
C GLN A 84 -10.04 4.48 9.88
N SER A 85 -9.04 5.29 9.56
CA SER A 85 -8.64 6.36 10.47
C SER A 85 -9.77 7.39 10.57
N ALA A 86 -9.87 8.13 11.68
CA ALA A 86 -10.87 9.19 11.83
C ALA A 86 -10.87 10.15 10.63
N ARG A 87 -9.69 10.44 10.09
CA ARG A 87 -9.50 11.25 8.89
C ARG A 87 -10.10 10.63 7.62
N GLN A 88 -10.01 9.31 7.46
CA GLN A 88 -10.65 8.63 6.30
C GLN A 88 -12.17 8.70 6.38
N LEU A 89 -12.72 8.60 7.60
CA LEU A 89 -14.16 8.79 7.83
C LEU A 89 -14.59 10.23 7.53
N ASP A 90 -13.79 11.22 7.94
CA ASP A 90 -14.07 12.63 7.62
C ASP A 90 -13.98 12.90 6.10
N ASP A 91 -12.97 12.36 5.42
CA ASP A 91 -12.83 12.45 3.96
C ASP A 91 -14.01 11.80 3.23
N GLU A 92 -14.56 10.71 3.78
CA GLU A 92 -15.74 10.02 3.25
C GLU A 92 -17.02 10.84 3.48
N ARG A 93 -17.20 11.42 4.66
CA ARG A 93 -18.33 12.33 4.96
C ARG A 93 -18.34 13.55 4.06
N GLU A 94 -17.20 14.21 3.91
CA GLU A 94 -17.08 15.38 3.04
C GLU A 94 -17.25 15.01 1.56
N MET A 95 -16.81 13.82 1.14
CA MET A 95 -17.06 13.31 -0.20
C MET A 95 -18.56 13.06 -0.45
N GLU A 96 -19.28 12.50 0.52
CA GLU A 96 -20.74 12.32 0.43
C GLU A 96 -21.45 13.66 0.33
N ARG A 97 -21.09 14.60 1.21
CA ARG A 97 -21.63 15.96 1.21
C ARG A 97 -21.47 16.62 -0.16
N ARG A 98 -20.28 16.58 -0.75
CA ARG A 98 -20.02 17.12 -2.10
C ARG A 98 -20.86 16.44 -3.17
N TYR A 99 -20.97 15.12 -3.07
CA TYR A 99 -21.73 14.32 -4.03
C TYR A 99 -23.22 14.65 -4.02
N GLN A 100 -23.80 14.93 -2.84
CA GLN A 100 -25.18 15.37 -2.69
C GLN A 100 -25.45 16.66 -3.47
N TYR A 101 -24.58 17.68 -3.32
CA TYR A 101 -24.67 18.93 -4.10
C TYR A 101 -24.51 18.70 -5.60
N VAL A 102 -23.49 17.92 -6.00
CA VAL A 102 -23.23 17.66 -7.42
C VAL A 102 -24.41 16.96 -8.08
N ARG A 103 -24.97 15.93 -7.43
CA ARG A 103 -26.12 15.19 -7.97
C ARG A 103 -27.33 16.09 -8.15
N ALA A 104 -27.70 16.86 -7.12
CA ALA A 104 -28.85 17.73 -7.19
C ALA A 104 -28.68 18.86 -8.23
N VAL A 105 -27.47 19.40 -8.40
CA VAL A 105 -27.18 20.37 -9.48
C VAL A 105 -27.31 19.75 -10.86
N LEU A 106 -26.84 18.52 -11.05
CA LEU A 106 -26.94 17.83 -12.35
C LEU A 106 -28.40 17.54 -12.73
N ASP A 107 -29.25 17.27 -11.74
CA ASP A 107 -30.67 16.95 -11.95
C ASP A 107 -31.53 18.23 -12.13
N GLU A 108 -31.23 19.30 -11.39
CA GLU A 108 -32.13 20.47 -11.28
C GLU A 108 -31.64 21.72 -12.04
N VAL A 109 -30.35 21.83 -12.32
CA VAL A 109 -29.74 23.07 -12.83
C VAL A 109 -29.18 22.89 -14.25
N PRO A 110 -29.73 23.58 -15.26
CA PRO A 110 -29.33 23.38 -16.66
C PRO A 110 -27.96 23.98 -17.00
N ALA A 111 -27.47 24.95 -16.22
CA ALA A 111 -26.19 25.61 -16.47
C ALA A 111 -25.49 26.03 -15.17
N TYR A 112 -24.20 25.72 -15.05
CA TYR A 112 -23.39 25.90 -13.83
C TYR A 112 -22.80 27.31 -13.70
N THR A 113 -23.62 28.34 -13.96
CA THR A 113 -23.23 29.75 -13.87
C THR A 113 -23.69 30.37 -12.55
N GLN A 114 -23.04 31.47 -12.13
CA GLN A 114 -23.40 32.19 -10.89
C GLN A 114 -24.91 32.48 -10.81
N LYS A 115 -25.48 33.06 -11.88
CA LYS A 115 -26.89 33.48 -11.94
C LYS A 115 -27.88 32.33 -11.67
N ARG A 116 -27.49 31.08 -11.88
CA ARG A 116 -28.34 29.90 -11.70
C ARG A 116 -28.04 29.16 -10.41
N LEU A 117 -26.76 28.98 -10.08
CA LEU A 117 -26.33 28.26 -8.89
C LEU A 117 -26.55 29.03 -7.60
N GLU A 118 -26.42 30.36 -7.62
CA GLU A 118 -26.53 31.17 -6.40
C GLU A 118 -27.97 31.17 -5.83
N PRO A 119 -29.04 31.40 -6.62
CA PRO A 119 -30.41 31.25 -6.13
C PRO A 119 -30.74 29.81 -5.72
N TRP A 120 -30.25 28.83 -6.49
CA TRP A 120 -30.47 27.42 -6.19
C TRP A 120 -29.81 27.00 -4.87
N LEU A 121 -28.62 27.54 -4.56
CA LEU A 121 -27.92 27.24 -3.30
C LEU A 121 -28.65 27.77 -2.07
N ILE A 122 -29.35 28.91 -2.18
CA ILE A 122 -30.15 29.45 -1.09
C ILE A 122 -31.26 28.46 -0.72
N ASP A 123 -31.93 27.91 -1.73
CA ASP A 123 -32.96 26.87 -1.55
C ASP A 123 -32.38 25.54 -1.07
N ALA A 124 -31.27 25.09 -1.68
CA ALA A 124 -30.60 23.84 -1.32
C ALA A 124 -30.04 23.83 0.11
N THR A 125 -29.65 24.99 0.66
CA THR A 125 -29.16 25.11 2.04
C THR A 125 -30.21 24.64 3.05
N GLY A 126 -31.49 25.01 2.84
CA GLY A 126 -32.59 24.55 3.68
C GLY A 126 -32.91 23.07 3.49
N ARG A 127 -32.72 22.54 2.28
CA ARG A 127 -32.97 21.12 1.95
C ARG A 127 -31.92 20.16 2.52
N PHE A 128 -30.67 20.59 2.60
CA PHE A 128 -29.55 19.72 2.96
C PHE A 128 -29.13 19.83 4.42
N ASP A 129 -29.71 20.75 5.19
CA ASP A 129 -29.38 21.01 6.61
C ASP A 129 -27.85 21.12 6.82
N ASP A 130 -27.18 21.80 5.89
CA ASP A 130 -25.74 21.97 5.90
C ASP A 130 -25.38 23.25 6.67
N PRO A 131 -24.68 23.17 7.82
CA PRO A 131 -24.32 24.34 8.62
C PRO A 131 -23.31 25.25 7.93
N SER A 132 -22.61 24.77 6.89
CA SER A 132 -21.62 25.55 6.15
C SER A 132 -21.74 25.31 4.64
N PRO A 133 -22.80 25.85 4.01
CA PRO A 133 -23.07 25.61 2.60
C PRO A 133 -21.95 26.16 1.71
N PRO A 134 -21.62 25.47 0.60
CA PRO A 134 -20.59 25.90 -0.31
C PRO A 134 -21.04 27.11 -1.14
N CYS A 135 -20.11 27.95 -1.58
CA CYS A 135 -20.41 28.99 -2.56
C CYS A 135 -20.55 28.42 -3.98
N TRP A 136 -21.21 29.16 -4.88
CA TRP A 136 -21.47 28.72 -6.26
C TRP A 136 -20.21 28.29 -7.02
N ARG A 137 -19.07 28.98 -6.81
CA ARG A 137 -17.78 28.63 -7.43
C ARG A 137 -17.30 27.25 -7.01
N THR A 138 -17.47 26.93 -5.73
CA THR A 138 -17.08 25.64 -5.16
C THR A 138 -17.91 24.51 -5.76
N VAL A 139 -19.23 24.69 -5.84
CA VAL A 139 -20.12 23.68 -6.44
C VAL A 139 -19.86 23.50 -7.93
N SER A 140 -19.73 24.61 -8.67
CA SER A 140 -19.37 24.59 -10.09
C SER A 140 -18.08 23.78 -10.31
N ARG A 141 -17.06 24.02 -9.49
CA ARG A 141 -15.80 23.26 -9.53
C ARG A 141 -15.99 21.77 -9.22
N TRP A 142 -16.80 21.42 -8.24
CA TRP A 142 -17.09 20.01 -7.93
C TRP A 142 -17.78 19.30 -9.10
N VAL A 143 -18.74 19.97 -9.75
CA VAL A 143 -19.41 19.44 -10.94
C VAL A 143 -18.41 19.23 -12.07
N SER A 144 -17.54 20.20 -12.36
CA SER A 144 -16.47 20.05 -13.36
C SER A 144 -15.57 18.84 -13.07
N ILE A 145 -15.05 18.73 -11.83
CA ILE A 145 -14.20 17.60 -11.42
C ILE A 145 -14.94 16.26 -11.60
N PHE A 146 -16.21 16.21 -11.25
CA PHE A 146 -17.01 15.01 -11.37
C PHE A 146 -17.22 14.59 -12.83
N ILE A 147 -17.57 15.53 -13.70
CA ILE A 147 -17.74 15.30 -15.15
C ILE A 147 -16.41 14.88 -15.78
N GLU A 148 -15.33 15.64 -15.55
CA GLU A 148 -13.98 15.35 -16.09
C GLU A 148 -13.43 13.99 -15.62
N SER A 149 -13.81 13.55 -14.42
CA SER A 149 -13.41 12.24 -13.89
C SER A 149 -14.15 11.05 -14.51
N GLY A 150 -15.15 11.30 -15.37
CA GLY A 150 -16.04 10.28 -15.89
C GLY A 150 -17.06 9.83 -14.84
N TRP A 151 -17.67 10.76 -14.12
CA TRP A 151 -18.78 10.52 -13.19
C TRP A 151 -18.40 9.66 -11.96
N LYS A 152 -17.13 9.73 -11.56
CA LYS A 152 -16.61 8.94 -10.43
C LYS A 152 -16.78 9.69 -9.13
N LYS A 153 -17.63 9.20 -8.22
CA LYS A 153 -17.85 9.80 -6.90
C LYS A 153 -16.55 10.05 -6.11
N ASN A 154 -15.57 9.15 -6.24
CA ASN A 154 -14.26 9.26 -5.58
C ASN A 154 -13.45 10.50 -6.00
N SER A 155 -13.74 11.14 -7.14
CA SER A 155 -13.05 12.37 -7.56
C SER A 155 -13.38 13.57 -6.68
N LEU A 156 -14.52 13.53 -5.98
CA LEU A 156 -14.95 14.56 -5.04
C LEU A 156 -14.26 14.47 -3.69
N ARG A 157 -13.53 13.38 -3.42
CA ARG A 157 -12.78 13.21 -2.17
C ARG A 157 -11.80 14.38 -1.97
N PRO A 158 -11.73 14.98 -0.77
CA PRO A 158 -10.76 16.02 -0.48
C PRO A 158 -9.33 15.60 -0.83
N GLY A 159 -8.62 16.44 -1.61
CA GLY A 159 -7.22 16.22 -1.97
C GLY A 159 -6.24 16.44 -0.82
N HIS A 160 -6.61 16.11 0.42
CA HIS A 160 -5.78 16.27 1.61
C HIS A 160 -4.47 15.47 1.52
N THR A 161 -4.48 14.34 0.82
CA THR A 161 -3.28 13.55 0.50
C THR A 161 -2.37 14.23 -0.51
N ASN A 162 -2.93 15.11 -1.35
CA ASN A 162 -2.20 15.85 -2.38
C ASN A 162 -1.72 17.21 -1.86
N LYS A 163 -2.19 17.65 -0.68
CA LYS A 163 -1.65 18.84 -0.01
C LYS A 163 -0.18 18.58 0.31
N GLY A 164 0.70 19.45 -0.19
CA GLY A 164 2.13 19.33 0.03
C GLY A 164 2.89 18.61 -1.09
N ASN A 165 2.21 18.01 -2.07
CA ASN A 165 2.86 17.57 -3.32
C ASN A 165 3.07 18.77 -4.25
N ARG A 166 3.72 19.83 -3.73
CA ARG A 166 4.35 20.84 -4.57
C ARG A 166 5.41 20.05 -5.33
N ALA A 167 5.21 19.85 -6.64
CA ALA A 167 6.15 19.16 -7.52
C ALA A 167 7.57 19.44 -7.02
N VAL A 168 8.23 18.37 -6.61
CA VAL A 168 9.47 18.40 -5.86
C VAL A 168 10.40 19.39 -6.58
N ARG A 169 10.78 20.49 -5.92
CA ARG A 169 11.72 21.51 -6.41
C ARG A 169 13.15 20.96 -6.50
N VAL A 170 13.30 19.70 -6.88
CA VAL A 170 14.56 19.01 -7.02
C VAL A 170 14.83 18.91 -8.50
N ASP A 171 16.04 19.29 -8.86
CA ASP A 171 16.50 19.25 -10.23
C ASP A 171 16.33 17.83 -10.83
N PRO A 172 15.85 17.70 -12.09
CA PRO A 172 15.67 16.40 -12.73
C PRO A 172 16.92 15.51 -12.71
N ILE A 173 18.11 16.10 -12.78
CA ILE A 173 19.39 15.37 -12.70
C ILE A 173 19.52 14.68 -11.35
N VAL A 174 19.15 15.37 -10.28
CA VAL A 174 19.20 14.84 -8.91
C VAL A 174 18.16 13.74 -8.70
N ILE A 175 16.96 13.89 -9.29
CA ILE A 175 15.92 12.86 -9.24
C ILE A 175 16.39 11.60 -9.95
N LYS A 176 16.92 11.73 -11.18
CA LYS A 176 17.40 10.60 -11.97
C LYS A 176 18.52 9.85 -11.26
N LEU A 177 19.49 10.57 -10.70
CA LEU A 177 20.58 9.98 -9.92
C LEU A 177 20.06 9.21 -8.70
N LEU A 178 19.07 9.78 -7.99
CA LEU A 178 18.46 9.14 -6.83
C LEU A 178 17.74 7.84 -7.23
N GLU A 179 17.01 7.83 -8.34
CA GLU A 179 16.32 6.63 -8.85
C GLU A 179 17.31 5.54 -9.27
N GLU A 180 18.43 5.91 -9.89
CA GLU A 180 19.51 4.97 -10.24
C GLU A 180 20.09 4.30 -8.99
N VAL A 181 20.44 5.08 -7.95
CA VAL A 181 20.95 4.55 -6.68
C VAL A 181 19.93 3.67 -5.99
N VAL A 182 18.65 4.08 -5.97
CA VAL A 182 17.58 3.25 -5.39
C VAL A 182 17.50 1.91 -6.11
N LYS A 183 17.47 1.91 -7.44
CA LYS A 183 17.41 0.69 -8.26
C LYS A 183 18.60 -0.23 -8.00
N GLU A 184 19.82 0.30 -7.97
CA GLU A 184 21.03 -0.48 -7.72
C GLU A 184 21.03 -1.15 -6.34
N HIS A 185 20.68 -0.40 -5.29
CA HIS A 185 20.64 -0.96 -3.92
C HIS A 185 19.49 -1.95 -3.71
N CYS A 186 18.36 -1.78 -4.41
CA CYS A 186 17.28 -2.77 -4.44
C CYS A 186 17.70 -4.08 -5.10
N LEU A 187 18.49 -4.03 -6.17
CA LEU A 187 18.95 -5.21 -6.89
C LEU A 187 20.10 -5.94 -6.17
N ALA A 188 20.95 -5.21 -5.46
CA ALA A 188 22.15 -5.76 -4.84
C ALA A 188 21.88 -6.58 -3.56
N SER A 189 20.77 -6.34 -2.85
CA SER A 189 20.50 -7.01 -1.57
C SER A 189 19.00 -7.04 -1.25
N ALA A 190 18.53 -8.18 -0.75
CA ALA A 190 17.18 -8.32 -0.20
C ALA A 190 16.95 -7.45 1.05
N ARG A 191 18.02 -7.07 1.77
CA ARG A 191 17.97 -6.12 2.89
C ARG A 191 18.72 -4.84 2.53
N ILE A 192 17.98 -3.74 2.40
CA ILE A 192 18.50 -2.45 1.97
C ILE A 192 18.99 -1.67 3.18
N ASN A 193 20.24 -1.22 3.14
CA ASN A 193 20.77 -0.26 4.11
C ASN A 193 20.55 1.16 3.59
N TYR A 194 19.47 1.81 4.05
CA TYR A 194 19.10 3.15 3.59
C TYR A 194 20.17 4.21 3.84
N THR A 195 20.91 4.12 4.94
CA THR A 195 22.01 5.03 5.24
C THR A 195 23.13 4.90 4.22
N LYS A 196 23.48 3.67 3.86
CA LYS A 196 24.49 3.39 2.82
C LYS A 196 24.03 3.91 1.46
N ALA A 197 22.79 3.65 1.07
CA ALA A 197 22.22 4.14 -0.19
C ALA A 197 22.21 5.67 -0.27
N HIS A 198 21.82 6.35 0.82
CA HIS A 198 21.84 7.81 0.84
C HIS A 198 23.26 8.39 0.78
N LYS A 199 24.23 7.80 1.48
CA LYS A 199 25.64 8.22 1.40
C LYS A 199 26.20 8.04 -0.01
N ASP A 200 25.86 6.94 -0.67
CA ASP A 200 26.26 6.67 -2.06
C ASP A 200 25.66 7.73 -3.01
N PHE A 201 24.36 8.03 -2.87
CA PHE A 201 23.70 9.11 -3.62
C PHE A 201 24.40 10.47 -3.44
N VAL A 202 24.70 10.88 -2.20
CA VAL A 202 25.38 12.15 -1.93
C VAL A 202 26.78 12.16 -2.56
N SER A 203 27.55 11.08 -2.40
CA SER A 203 28.89 10.98 -2.97
C SER A 203 28.90 11.04 -4.50
N ARG A 204 27.93 10.41 -5.17
CA ARG A 204 27.79 10.51 -6.63
C ARG A 204 27.39 11.92 -7.06
N LEU A 205 26.54 12.60 -6.30
CA LEU A 205 26.14 13.97 -6.59
C LEU A 205 27.31 14.95 -6.42
N GLU A 206 28.15 14.75 -5.41
CA GLU A 206 29.39 15.52 -5.22
C GLU A 206 30.30 15.40 -6.45
N LYS A 207 30.52 14.18 -6.97
CA LYS A 207 31.29 13.98 -8.20
C LYS A 207 30.71 14.68 -9.43
N ILE A 208 29.38 14.77 -9.51
CA ILE A 208 28.70 15.53 -10.58
C ILE A 208 28.91 17.03 -10.36
N ASN A 209 28.81 17.50 -9.12
CA ASN A 209 29.03 18.90 -8.77
C ASN A 209 30.48 19.33 -9.04
N ASP A 210 31.47 18.48 -8.78
CA ASP A 210 32.87 18.77 -9.08
C ASP A 210 33.08 19.04 -10.58
N LYS A 211 32.39 18.29 -11.45
CA LYS A 211 32.41 18.54 -12.90
C LYS A 211 31.68 19.83 -13.25
N ARG A 212 30.47 20.03 -12.71
CA ARG A 212 29.67 21.23 -12.96
C ARG A 212 30.41 22.51 -12.57
N VAL A 213 31.07 22.52 -11.42
CA VAL A 213 31.85 23.68 -10.94
C VAL A 213 33.03 23.95 -11.87
N LYS A 214 33.72 22.91 -12.36
CA LYS A 214 34.78 23.06 -13.39
C LYS A 214 34.23 23.65 -14.69
N ASP A 215 33.00 23.30 -15.05
CA ASP A 215 32.30 23.81 -16.24
C ASP A 215 31.63 25.19 -15.99
N GLY A 216 31.84 25.82 -14.83
CA GLY A 216 31.27 27.13 -14.46
C GLY A 216 29.78 27.10 -14.10
N LEU A 217 29.17 25.93 -13.95
CA LEU A 217 27.77 25.75 -13.59
C LEU A 217 27.57 25.70 -12.07
N THR A 218 26.38 26.11 -11.61
CA THR A 218 26.01 26.03 -10.19
C THR A 218 25.86 24.58 -9.72
N ALA A 219 26.38 24.31 -8.53
CA ALA A 219 26.26 23.03 -7.84
C ALA A 219 24.80 22.71 -7.49
N LEU A 220 24.41 21.46 -7.69
CA LEU A 220 23.10 20.92 -7.36
C LEU A 220 23.03 20.57 -5.88
N LYS A 221 21.86 20.79 -5.27
CA LYS A 221 21.62 20.45 -3.86
C LYS A 221 21.11 19.01 -3.73
N PRO A 222 21.67 18.20 -2.82
CA PRO A 222 21.14 16.86 -2.54
C PRO A 222 19.74 16.93 -1.92
N THR A 223 18.97 15.88 -2.16
CA THR A 223 17.69 15.68 -1.45
C THR A 223 17.93 15.21 -0.01
N SER A 224 16.90 15.33 0.83
CA SER A 224 16.99 14.86 2.22
C SER A 224 17.08 13.34 2.32
N TYR A 225 17.65 12.84 3.42
CA TYR A 225 17.63 11.40 3.75
C TYR A 225 16.21 10.82 3.73
N GLY A 226 15.23 11.55 4.29
CA GLY A 226 13.83 11.14 4.29
C GLY A 226 13.27 10.95 2.88
N THR A 227 13.67 11.81 1.92
CA THR A 227 13.31 11.66 0.50
C THR A 227 13.86 10.35 -0.06
N THR A 228 15.11 10.01 0.24
CA THR A 228 15.73 8.74 -0.21
C THR A 228 14.99 7.54 0.37
N VAL A 229 14.70 7.54 1.67
CA VAL A 229 13.96 6.45 2.35
C VAL A 229 12.55 6.27 1.76
N ASN A 230 11.84 7.35 1.50
CA ASN A 230 10.48 7.29 0.93
C ASN A 230 10.48 6.69 -0.48
N ARG A 231 11.55 6.88 -1.27
CA ARG A 231 11.69 6.27 -2.60
C ARG A 231 11.87 4.74 -2.56
N PHE A 232 12.39 4.19 -1.47
CA PHE A 232 12.48 2.73 -1.28
C PHE A 232 11.18 2.11 -0.76
N LYS A 233 10.24 2.91 -0.26
CA LYS A 233 8.98 2.45 0.37
C LYS A 233 7.77 2.54 -0.57
N ASN A 234 7.89 3.30 -1.65
CA ASN A 234 6.88 3.45 -2.70
C ASN A 234 7.15 2.46 -3.82
#